data_AF-A0A553JKM0-F1
#
_entry.id   AF-A0A553JKM0-F1
#
_cell.length_a   1.000
_cell.length_b   1.000
_cell.length_c   1.000
_cell.angle_alpha   90.00
_cell.angle_beta   90.00
_cell.angle_gamma   90.00
#
_symmetry.space_group_name_H-M   'P 1'
#
loop_
_entity.id
_entity.type
_entity.pdbx_description
1 polymer ?
#
loop_
_entity_poly.entity_id
_entity_poly.type
_entity_poly.pdbx_seq_one_letter_code
_entity_poly.pdbx_strand_id
1 'polypeptide(L)'
;MITFKYDLNQDVVELQASNWCGLEQVYINGKRVSRKLNFGQNSEHNVQLKDGNSCKFQLLIDPSSELMVCRIYKKNNLIASIKQGKENLKQSRKALQNWAIFFTLSSLLLLLLN
;
A
#
# COMPACT_ATOMS: atom_id res chain seq x y z
N MET A 1 -6.16 0.76 -3.11
CA MET A 1 -5.18 0.92 -2.01
C MET A 1 -4.87 -0.46 -1.48
N ILE A 2 -3.60 -0.79 -1.29
CA ILE A 2 -3.12 -2.03 -0.66
C ILE A 2 -2.79 -1.68 0.78
N THR A 3 -3.15 -2.55 1.73
CA THR A 3 -3.01 -2.29 3.16
C THR A 3 -2.34 -3.45 3.85
N PHE A 4 -1.19 -3.18 4.44
CA PHE A 4 -0.43 -4.09 5.29
C PHE A 4 -0.68 -3.72 6.74
N LYS A 5 -1.27 -4.63 7.52
CA LYS A 5 -1.57 -4.41 8.93
C LYS A 5 -0.88 -5.47 9.77
N TYR A 6 -0.29 -5.06 10.90
CA TYR A 6 0.38 -5.96 11.82
C TYR A 6 0.21 -5.51 13.27
N ASP A 7 0.16 -6.46 14.20
CA ASP A 7 0.09 -6.19 15.63
C ASP A 7 1.48 -6.36 16.26
N LEU A 8 2.07 -5.25 16.73
CA LEU A 8 3.34 -5.21 17.45
C LEU A 8 3.08 -5.20 18.97
N ASN A 9 2.34 -6.18 19.47
CA ASN A 9 1.92 -6.36 20.88
C ASN A 9 1.07 -5.22 21.46
N GLN A 10 1.61 -4.00 21.51
CA GLN A 10 0.99 -2.81 22.09
C GLN A 10 0.64 -1.75 21.04
N ASP A 11 1.17 -1.90 19.83
CA ASP A 11 0.97 -0.98 18.71
C ASP A 11 0.41 -1.74 17.51
N VAL A 12 -0.75 -1.30 17.02
CA VAL A 12 -1.25 -1.74 15.72
C VAL A 12 -0.65 -0.85 14.66
N VAL A 13 0.12 -1.43 13.76
CA VAL A 13 0.78 -0.70 12.68
C VAL A 13 0.16 -1.02 11.35
N GLU A 14 0.05 0.00 10.51
CA GLU A 14 -0.55 -0.11 9.20
C GLU A 14 0.26 0.67 8.17
N LEU A 15 0.60 0.04 7.06
CA LEU A 15 1.16 0.68 5.89
C LEU A 15 0.15 0.55 4.75
N GLN A 16 -0.25 1.69 4.20
CA GLN A 16 -1.11 1.78 3.02
C GLN A 16 -0.27 2.23 1.83
N ALA A 17 -0.45 1.57 0.69
CA ALA A 17 0.23 1.92 -0.55
C ALA A 17 -0.76 1.94 -1.73
N SER A 18 -0.61 2.94 -2.61
CA SER A 18 -1.38 3.07 -3.84
C SER A 18 -0.46 3.19 -5.04
N ASN A 19 -0.46 2.15 -5.87
CA ASN A 19 0.29 2.14 -7.13
C ASN A 19 -0.28 3.13 -8.16
N TRP A 20 -1.54 3.58 -8.00
CA TRP A 20 -2.19 4.48 -8.95
C TRP A 20 -1.65 5.91 -8.87
N CYS A 21 -1.41 6.41 -7.65
CA CYS A 21 -0.98 7.79 -7.42
C CYS A 21 0.39 7.87 -6.72
N GLY A 22 1.09 6.75 -6.58
CA GLY A 22 2.39 6.68 -5.91
C GLY A 22 2.33 7.12 -4.44
N LEU A 23 1.20 6.91 -3.75
CA LEU A 23 1.02 7.32 -2.35
C LEU A 23 1.37 6.18 -1.39
N GLU A 24 2.15 6.50 -0.36
CA GLU A 24 2.39 5.65 0.81
C GLU A 24 2.03 6.39 2.10
N GLN A 25 1.44 5.67 3.04
CA GLN A 25 1.07 6.20 4.35
C GLN A 25 1.31 5.16 5.43
N VAL A 26 1.84 5.59 6.57
CA VAL A 26 2.02 4.74 7.76
C VAL A 26 1.18 5.28 8.89
N TYR A 27 0.48 4.37 9.56
CA TYR A 27 -0.33 4.64 10.74
C TYR A 27 0.14 3.78 11.91
N ILE A 28 0.14 4.37 13.10
CA ILE A 28 0.33 3.66 14.36
C ILE A 28 -0.90 3.93 15.20
N ASN A 29 -1.60 2.87 15.61
CA ASN A 29 -2.86 2.92 16.36
C ASN A 29 -3.88 3.87 15.70
N GLY A 30 -4.01 3.82 14.38
CA GLY A 30 -4.94 4.65 13.61
C GLY A 30 -4.49 6.10 13.38
N LYS A 31 -3.39 6.56 13.98
CA LYS A 31 -2.82 7.89 13.74
C LYS A 31 -1.78 7.85 12.62
N ARG A 32 -1.93 8.68 11.60
CA ARG A 32 -0.93 8.80 10.53
C ARG A 32 0.36 9.40 11.08
N VAL A 33 1.47 8.66 10.95
CA VAL A 33 2.80 9.07 11.41
C VAL A 33 3.77 9.33 10.26
N SER A 34 3.48 8.83 9.06
CA SER A 34 4.32 9.08 7.89
C SER A 34 3.49 9.09 6.60
N ARG A 35 3.97 9.84 5.60
CA ARG A 35 3.39 9.91 4.27
C ARG A 35 4.48 10.19 3.24
N LYS A 36 4.43 9.49 2.10
CA LYS A 36 5.28 9.73 0.93
C LYS A 36 4.46 9.73 -0.36
N LEU A 37 4.96 10.46 -1.35
CA LEU A 37 4.43 10.48 -2.71
C LEU A 37 5.55 10.08 -3.68
N ASN A 38 5.18 9.49 -4.82
CA ASN A 38 6.09 8.99 -5.85
C ASN A 38 7.14 8.01 -5.31
N PHE A 39 6.70 6.99 -4.57
CA PHE A 39 7.61 5.97 -4.03
C PHE A 39 8.23 5.11 -5.14
N GLY A 40 9.51 4.77 -4.97
CA GLY A 40 10.23 3.86 -5.86
C GLY A 40 9.98 2.38 -5.54
N GLN A 41 10.65 1.48 -6.25
CA GLN A 41 10.52 0.03 -6.02
C GLN A 41 10.95 -0.42 -4.61
N ASN A 42 11.78 0.38 -3.93
CA ASN A 42 12.16 0.20 -2.54
C ASN A 42 11.89 1.51 -1.80
N SER A 43 10.89 1.51 -0.93
CA SER A 43 10.58 2.64 -0.07
C SER A 43 10.69 2.25 1.39
N GLU A 44 11.09 3.22 2.23
CA GLU A 44 11.25 3.00 3.66
C GLU A 44 10.57 4.09 4.47
N HIS A 45 9.94 3.72 5.58
CA HIS A 45 9.46 4.64 6.61
C HIS A 45 10.08 4.28 7.95
N ASN A 46 10.82 5.21 8.53
CA ASN A 46 11.32 5.09 9.89
C ASN A 46 10.37 5.86 10.81
N VAL A 47 9.84 5.18 11.82
CA VAL A 47 8.87 5.74 12.78
C VAL A 47 9.20 5.25 14.18
N GLN A 48 8.77 6.01 15.20
CA GLN A 48 8.96 5.62 16.59
C GLN A 48 7.67 5.00 17.14
N LEU A 49 7.81 3.85 17.80
CA LEU A 49 6.73 3.15 18.50
C LEU A 49 6.46 3.79 19.86
N LYS A 50 5.34 3.44 20.51
CA LYS A 50 5.00 3.95 21.84
C LYS A 50 6.03 3.59 22.91
N ASP A 51 6.67 2.44 22.77
CA ASP A 51 7.72 1.97 23.67
C ASP A 51 9.08 2.67 23.45
N GLY A 52 9.12 3.69 22.59
CA GLY A 52 10.31 4.48 22.28
C GLY A 52 11.24 3.84 21.24
N ASN A 53 10.98 2.60 20.82
CA ASN A 53 11.83 1.90 19.88
C ASN A 53 11.58 2.37 18.44
N SER A 54 12.67 2.43 17.66
CA SER A 54 12.56 2.67 16.22
C SER A 54 12.00 1.45 15.49
N CYS A 55 11.06 1.71 14.59
CA CYS A 55 10.45 0.74 13.69
C CYS A 55 10.62 1.21 12.25
N LYS A 56 11.07 0.29 11.39
CA LYS A 56 11.24 0.54 9.96
C LYS A 56 10.26 -0.31 9.16
N PHE A 57 9.49 0.36 8.30
CA PHE A 57 8.66 -0.29 7.29
C PHE A 57 9.40 -0.18 5.97
N GLN A 58 9.67 -1.32 5.34
CA GLN A 58 10.27 -1.38 4.01
C GLN A 58 9.23 -1.97 3.05
N LEU A 59 8.82 -1.19 2.06
CA LEU A 59 7.97 -1.64 0.97
C LEU A 59 8.85 -1.99 -0.23
N LEU A 60 8.65 -3.19 -0.77
CA LEU A 60 9.37 -3.68 -1.94
C LEU A 60 8.47 -4.50 -2.86
N ILE A 61 8.85 -4.59 -4.13
CA ILE A 61 8.23 -5.50 -5.10
C ILE A 61 9.13 -6.72 -5.24
N ASP A 62 8.60 -7.90 -4.92
CA ASP A 62 9.32 -9.17 -5.10
C ASP A 62 9.43 -9.48 -6.61
N PRO A 63 10.64 -9.51 -7.20
CA PRO A 63 10.81 -9.68 -8.64
C PRO A 63 10.40 -11.08 -9.12
N SER A 64 10.40 -12.09 -8.23
CA SER A 64 10.02 -13.46 -8.59
C SER A 64 8.51 -13.67 -8.69
N SER A 65 7.74 -12.90 -7.90
CA SER A 65 6.30 -13.09 -7.76
C SER A 65 5.47 -11.88 -8.20
N GLU A 66 6.12 -10.76 -8.48
CA GLU A 66 5.55 -9.42 -8.71
C GLU A 66 4.63 -8.96 -7.57
N LEU A 67 4.76 -9.55 -6.38
CA LEU A 67 3.95 -9.21 -5.23
C LEU A 67 4.58 -8.07 -4.44
N MET A 68 3.72 -7.20 -3.94
CA MET A 68 4.15 -6.17 -3.00
C MET A 68 4.36 -6.80 -1.62
N VAL A 69 5.51 -6.52 -1.03
CA VAL A 69 5.93 -7.05 0.25
C VAL A 69 6.22 -5.89 1.19
N CYS A 70 5.62 -5.92 2.37
CA CYS A 70 5.95 -5.02 3.46
C CYS A 70 6.76 -5.78 4.51
N ARG A 71 8.01 -5.37 4.72
CA ARG A 71 8.86 -5.86 5.80
C ARG A 71 8.85 -4.87 6.95
N ILE A 72 8.68 -5.38 8.16
CA ILE A 72 8.62 -4.59 9.40
C ILE A 72 9.83 -4.99 10.24
N TYR A 73 10.64 -3.99 10.59
CA TYR A 73 11.81 -4.16 11.44
C TYR A 73 11.64 -3.39 12.74
N LYS A 74 12.00 -3.98 13.88
CA LYS A 74 12.07 -3.31 15.19
C LYS A 74 13.48 -3.47 15.73
N LYS A 75 14.15 -2.37 16.10
CA LYS A 75 15.58 -2.37 16.50
C LYS A 75 16.47 -3.11 15.47
N ASN A 76 16.25 -2.85 14.18
CA ASN A 76 16.91 -3.51 13.04
C ASN A 76 16.68 -5.02 12.89
N ASN A 77 15.89 -5.67 13.74
CA ASN A 77 15.50 -7.07 13.58
C ASN A 77 14.22 -7.17 12.76
N LEU A 78 14.20 -8.05 11.75
CA LEU A 78 13.00 -8.35 10.97
C LEU A 78 11.98 -9.04 11.89
N ILE A 79 10.83 -8.42 12.08
CA ILE A 79 9.74 -8.96 12.92
C ILE A 79 8.66 -9.61 12.05
N ALA A 80 8.38 -9.02 10.89
CA ALA A 80 7.36 -9.52 9.98
C ALA A 80 7.70 -9.23 8.52
N SER A 81 7.27 -10.11 7.62
CA SER A 81 7.34 -9.92 6.18
C SER A 81 5.99 -10.30 5.57
N ILE A 82 5.15 -9.31 5.33
CA ILE A 82 3.79 -9.49 4.85
C ILE A 82 3.80 -9.37 3.33
N LYS A 83 3.50 -10.48 2.64
CA LYS A 83 3.31 -10.48 1.19
C LYS A 83 1.83 -10.32 0.89
N GLN A 84 1.43 -9.24 0.22
CA GLN A 84 0.03 -9.09 -0.20
C GLN A 84 -0.07 -9.40 -1.69
N GLY A 85 -0.57 -10.60 -1.96
CA GLY A 85 -0.46 -11.28 -3.25
C GLY A 85 -1.72 -11.30 -4.09
N LYS A 86 -1.58 -10.92 -5.38
CA LYS A 86 -2.45 -11.10 -6.56
C LYS A 86 -3.94 -10.75 -6.49
N GLU A 87 -4.70 -11.09 -5.45
CA GLU A 87 -6.16 -10.91 -5.47
C GLU A 87 -6.56 -9.44 -5.43
N ASN A 88 -6.03 -8.68 -4.48
CA ASN A 88 -6.30 -7.24 -4.38
C ASN A 88 -5.78 -6.45 -5.60
N LEU A 89 -4.66 -6.89 -6.20
CA LEU A 89 -4.09 -6.28 -7.41
C LEU A 89 -4.92 -6.60 -8.66
N LYS A 90 -5.34 -7.86 -8.85
CA LYS A 90 -6.23 -8.26 -9.97
C LYS A 90 -7.61 -7.62 -9.83
N GLN A 91 -8.16 -7.56 -8.63
CA GLN A 91 -9.44 -6.92 -8.34
C GLN A 91 -9.38 -5.41 -8.58
N SER A 92 -8.30 -4.75 -8.12
CA SER A 92 -8.04 -3.34 -8.41
C SER A 92 -7.91 -3.07 -9.92
N ARG A 93 -7.18 -3.91 -10.66
CA ARG A 93 -7.05 -3.77 -12.12
C ARG A 93 -8.38 -3.99 -12.85
N LYS A 94 -9.15 -5.02 -12.45
CA LYS A 94 -10.50 -5.27 -13.02
C LYS A 94 -11.45 -4.11 -12.76
N ALA A 95 -11.45 -3.56 -11.55
CA ALA A 95 -12.26 -2.39 -11.22
C ALA A 95 -11.89 -1.22 -12.13
N LEU A 96 -10.60 -0.89 -12.25
CA LEU A 96 -10.11 0.17 -13.13
C LEU A 96 -10.50 -0.02 -14.59
N GLN A 97 -10.37 -1.24 -15.10
CA GLN A 97 -10.82 -1.57 -16.46
C GLN A 97 -12.32 -1.36 -16.64
N ASN A 98 -13.13 -1.79 -15.68
CA ASN A 98 -14.58 -1.58 -15.73
C ASN A 98 -14.95 -0.10 -15.68
N TRP A 99 -14.26 0.71 -14.87
CA TRP A 99 -14.46 2.16 -14.84
C TRP A 99 -14.08 2.80 -16.18
N ALA A 100 -12.95 2.42 -16.77
CA ALA A 100 -12.54 2.93 -18.07
C ALA A 100 -13.57 2.60 -19.18
N ILE A 101 -14.06 1.36 -19.21
CA ILE A 101 -15.08 0.92 -20.16
C ILE A 101 -16.40 1.68 -19.93
N PHE A 102 -16.81 1.86 -18.67
CA PHE A 102 -18.02 2.61 -18.35
C PHE A 102 -17.94 4.07 -18.83
N PHE A 103 -16.80 4.73 -18.58
CA PHE A 103 -16.60 6.10 -19.03
C PHE A 103 -16.60 6.22 -20.56
N THR A 104 -15.96 5.30 -21.28
CA THR A 104 -15.93 5.33 -22.76
C THR A 104 -17.29 5.04 -23.38
N LEU A 105 -18.07 4.12 -22.81
CA LEU A 105 -19.45 3.86 -23.26
C LEU A 105 -20.37 5.04 -22.96
N SER A 106 -20.23 5.65 -21.77
CA SER A 106 -21.07 6.79 -21.38
C SER A 106 -20.79 8.03 -22.25
N SER A 107 -19.53 8.30 -22.59
CA SER A 107 -19.19 9.41 -23.48
C SER A 107 -19.66 9.18 -24.91
N LEU A 108 -19.60 7.94 -25.42
CA LEU A 108 -20.11 7.60 -26.74
C LEU A 108 -21.64 7.74 -26.81
N LEU A 109 -22.36 7.32 -25.77
CA LEU A 109 -23.82 7.46 -25.69
C LEU A 109 -24.24 8.93 -25.66
N LEU A 110 -23.53 9.76 -24.88
CA LEU A 110 -23.74 11.21 -24.86
C LEU A 110 -23.51 11.85 -26.23
N LEU A 111 -22.50 11.41 -26.98
CA LEU A 111 -22.24 11.89 -28.35
C LEU A 111 -23.30 11.46 -29.36
N LEU A 112 -23.96 10.31 -29.16
CA LEU A 112 -25.02 9.81 -30.05
C LEU A 112 -26.40 10.40 -29.75
N LEU A 113 -26.62 10.91 -28.54
CA LEU A 113 -27.87 11.54 -28.10
C LEU A 113 -27.89 13.06 -28.33
N ASN A 114 -26.78 13.63 -28.79
CA ASN A 114 -26.59 15.05 -29.08
C ASN A 114 -26.57 15.27 -30.60
#